data_AF-A0AA38RRW4-F1
#
_entry.id   AF-A0AA38RRW4-F1
#
_cell.length_a   1.000
_cell.length_b   1.000
_cell.length_c   1.000
_cell.angle_alpha   90.00
_cell.angle_beta   90.00
_cell.angle_gamma   90.00
#
_symmetry.space_group_name_H-M   'P 1'
#
loop_
_entity.id
_entity.type
_entity.pdbx_description
1 polymer ?
#
loop_
_entity_poly.entity_id
_entity_poly.type
_entity_poly.pdbx_seq_one_letter_code
_entity_poly.pdbx_strand_id
1 'polypeptide(L)'
;MLPGVMLAAAAALANVAFAKPEQIRSVQDPIFHYYLQAYPKNTSLAVMGPEATSEYFNIGSTIQSTNTSLYLNVGSDSTSYKTLTFGAAASTTAWALEGDTIITANGSPYGRQLNFLACKLDSQYWQLYFQTGSATPSGQTCSNYQSLHLPCLC
;
A
#
# COMPACT_ATOMS: atom_id res chain seq x y z
N MET A 1 34.46 52.15 -1.68
CA MET A 1 33.57 51.77 -2.80
C MET A 1 33.52 50.24 -2.84
N LEU A 2 32.35 49.66 -2.54
CA LEU A 2 32.02 48.22 -2.61
C LEU A 2 31.73 47.84 -4.09
N PRO A 3 31.83 46.56 -4.54
CA PRO A 3 30.88 45.55 -4.06
C PRO A 3 31.37 44.09 -3.93
N GLY A 4 30.80 43.41 -2.93
CA GLY A 4 30.79 41.96 -2.82
C GLY A 4 29.69 41.35 -3.70
N VAL A 5 29.99 40.22 -4.30
CA VAL A 5 29.07 39.46 -5.16
C VAL A 5 28.29 38.47 -4.29
N MET A 6 26.98 38.71 -4.12
CA MET A 6 26.05 37.69 -3.64
C MET A 6 25.74 36.72 -4.78
N LEU A 7 26.00 35.43 -4.57
CA LEU A 7 25.50 34.36 -5.43
C LEU A 7 24.07 34.01 -4.95
N ALA A 8 23.05 34.36 -5.73
CA ALA A 8 21.68 33.91 -5.49
C ALA A 8 21.51 32.50 -6.07
N ALA A 9 21.35 31.49 -5.21
CA ALA A 9 20.93 30.16 -5.64
C ALA A 9 19.40 30.16 -5.87
N ALA A 10 18.97 30.04 -7.11
CA ALA A 10 17.57 29.84 -7.45
C ALA A 10 17.18 28.38 -7.11
N ALA A 11 16.31 28.20 -6.10
CA ALA A 11 15.71 26.91 -5.82
C ALA A 11 14.68 26.59 -6.92
N ALA A 12 14.96 25.60 -7.76
CA ALA A 12 14.00 25.07 -8.70
C ALA A 12 12.89 24.35 -7.92
N LEU A 13 11.68 24.90 -7.93
CA LEU A 13 10.48 24.19 -7.50
C LEU A 13 10.16 23.14 -8.57
N ALA A 14 10.62 21.91 -8.36
CA ALA A 14 10.17 20.78 -9.15
C ALA A 14 8.68 20.57 -8.87
N ASN A 15 7.82 20.87 -9.84
CA ASN A 15 6.44 20.40 -9.84
C ASN A 15 6.48 18.87 -10.00
N VAL A 16 6.46 18.15 -8.88
CA VAL A 16 6.28 16.70 -8.89
C VAL A 16 4.82 16.46 -9.29
N ALA A 17 4.59 16.20 -10.58
CA ALA A 17 3.31 15.68 -11.03
C ALA A 17 3.11 14.32 -10.34
N PHE A 18 2.14 14.25 -9.42
CA PHE A 18 1.71 12.96 -8.90
C PHE A 18 1.10 12.17 -10.06
N ALA A 19 1.46 10.89 -10.16
CA ALA A 19 0.74 9.97 -11.03
C ALA A 19 -0.76 10.03 -10.69
N LYS A 20 -1.62 9.79 -11.68
CA LYS A 20 -3.07 9.74 -11.44
C LYS A 20 -3.35 8.72 -10.32
N PRO A 21 -4.35 8.96 -9.46
CA PRO A 21 -4.75 7.95 -8.49
C PRO A 21 -5.10 6.64 -9.18
N GLU A 22 -4.56 5.53 -8.70
CA GLU A 22 -4.79 4.20 -9.26
C GLU A 22 -5.45 3.31 -8.21
N GLN A 23 -6.21 2.32 -8.67
CA GLN A 23 -6.61 1.22 -7.81
C GLN A 23 -5.41 0.30 -7.56
N ILE A 24 -5.51 -0.57 -6.55
CA ILE A 24 -4.52 -1.61 -6.28
C ILE A 24 -5.26 -2.95 -6.22
N ARG A 25 -4.82 -3.94 -7.00
CA ARG A 25 -5.51 -5.23 -7.15
C ARG A 25 -4.59 -6.42 -6.97
N SER A 26 -5.15 -7.57 -6.60
CA SER A 26 -4.43 -8.85 -6.72
C SER A 26 -4.57 -9.43 -8.12
N VAL A 27 -3.51 -10.10 -8.57
CA VAL A 27 -3.41 -10.78 -9.86
C VAL A 27 -3.29 -12.30 -9.71
N GLN A 28 -3.61 -12.82 -8.52
CA GLN A 28 -3.49 -14.25 -8.20
C GLN A 28 -4.74 -14.76 -7.47
N ASP A 29 -5.08 -16.03 -7.70
CA ASP A 29 -6.10 -16.72 -6.94
C ASP A 29 -5.72 -16.86 -5.44
N PRO A 30 -6.71 -16.93 -4.53
CA PRO A 30 -8.16 -16.94 -4.76
C PRO A 30 -8.81 -15.54 -4.79
N ILE A 31 -8.00 -14.48 -4.82
CA ILE A 31 -8.45 -13.09 -4.77
C ILE A 31 -8.16 -12.35 -6.08
N PHE A 32 -8.09 -13.08 -7.19
CA PHE A 32 -7.86 -12.49 -8.51
C PHE A 32 -8.92 -11.43 -8.81
N HIS A 33 -8.50 -10.24 -9.23
CA HIS A 33 -9.38 -9.08 -9.44
C HIS A 33 -10.14 -8.62 -8.19
N TYR A 34 -9.60 -8.87 -6.99
CA TYR A 34 -10.03 -8.16 -5.81
C TYR A 34 -9.14 -6.94 -5.62
N TYR A 35 -9.72 -5.88 -5.05
CA TYR A 35 -9.14 -4.56 -4.97
C TYR A 35 -9.02 -4.08 -3.53
N LEU A 36 -7.91 -3.40 -3.23
CA LEU A 36 -7.63 -2.82 -1.93
C LEU A 36 -8.66 -1.75 -1.58
N GLN A 37 -9.21 -1.84 -0.37
CA GLN A 37 -10.19 -0.91 0.17
C GLN A 37 -10.29 -1.05 1.68
N ALA A 38 -10.89 -0.08 2.34
CA ALA A 38 -11.27 -0.18 3.74
C ALA A 38 -12.43 -1.17 3.92
N TYR A 39 -12.42 -1.95 5.00
CA TYR A 39 -13.51 -2.88 5.26
C TYR A 39 -14.80 -2.14 5.66
N PRO A 40 -15.96 -2.40 5.02
CA PRO A 40 -17.19 -1.64 5.30
C PRO A 40 -17.69 -1.74 6.74
N LYS A 41 -17.37 -2.83 7.47
CA LYS A 41 -17.77 -2.99 8.88
C LYS A 41 -16.72 -2.47 9.87
N ASN A 42 -15.49 -2.22 9.41
CA ASN A 42 -14.41 -1.65 10.21
C ASN A 42 -13.42 -0.96 9.28
N THR A 43 -13.59 0.35 9.10
CA THR A 43 -12.84 1.13 8.10
C THR A 43 -11.35 1.26 8.40
N SER A 44 -10.89 0.87 9.59
CA SER A 44 -9.45 0.82 9.90
C SER A 44 -8.76 -0.41 9.34
N LEU A 45 -9.49 -1.45 8.91
CA LEU A 45 -8.91 -2.66 8.33
C LEU A 45 -8.75 -2.54 6.82
N ALA A 46 -7.57 -2.89 6.33
CA ALA A 46 -7.33 -3.06 4.90
C ALA A 46 -7.80 -4.45 4.44
N VAL A 47 -8.61 -4.48 3.39
CA VAL A 47 -9.13 -5.71 2.79
C VAL A 47 -8.95 -5.69 1.27
N MET A 48 -8.96 -6.88 0.68
CA MET A 48 -9.20 -7.10 -0.74
C MET A 48 -10.67 -7.45 -0.93
N GLY A 49 -11.37 -6.73 -1.81
CA GLY A 49 -12.81 -6.91 -2.06
C GLY A 49 -13.22 -6.58 -3.49
N PRO A 50 -14.53 -6.44 -3.77
CA PRO A 50 -15.04 -6.17 -5.11
C PRO A 50 -14.53 -4.85 -5.71
N GLU A 51 -14.42 -4.82 -7.04
CA GLU A 51 -14.02 -3.61 -7.79
C GLU A 51 -14.97 -2.43 -7.59
N ALA A 52 -16.27 -2.70 -7.51
CA ALA A 52 -17.30 -1.67 -7.42
C ALA A 52 -17.18 -0.78 -6.16
N THR A 53 -16.49 -1.27 -5.12
CA THR A 53 -16.25 -0.56 -3.85
C THR A 53 -14.77 -0.26 -3.64
N SER A 54 -13.94 -0.51 -4.64
CA SER A 54 -12.50 -0.23 -4.63
C SER A 54 -12.20 1.25 -4.39
N GLU A 55 -11.09 1.49 -3.71
CA GLU A 55 -10.56 2.84 -3.52
C GLU A 55 -9.49 3.17 -4.57
N TYR A 56 -9.31 4.47 -4.80
CA TYR A 56 -8.21 4.99 -5.60
C TYR A 56 -7.15 5.58 -4.70
N PHE A 57 -5.89 5.35 -5.01
CA PHE A 57 -4.76 5.71 -4.15
C PHE A 57 -3.79 6.65 -4.84
N ASN A 58 -3.36 7.69 -4.12
CA ASN A 58 -2.12 8.39 -4.41
C ASN A 58 -0.96 7.50 -3.92
N ILE A 59 -0.06 7.13 -4.83
CA ILE A 59 1.00 6.15 -4.57
C ILE A 59 2.36 6.81 -4.76
N GLY A 60 3.18 6.73 -3.72
CA GLY A 60 4.57 7.20 -3.69
C GLY A 60 5.31 6.53 -2.53
N SER A 61 6.04 7.29 -1.73
CA SER A 61 6.62 6.78 -0.47
C SER A 61 5.54 6.41 0.56
N THR A 62 4.33 6.92 0.37
CA THR A 62 3.13 6.56 1.12
C THR A 62 2.05 6.06 0.15
N ILE A 63 1.07 5.34 0.65
CA ILE A 63 -0.14 4.97 -0.11
C ILE A 63 -1.31 5.62 0.62
N GLN A 64 -1.93 6.62 -0.01
CA GLN A 64 -3.04 7.38 0.57
C GLN A 64 -4.30 7.19 -0.26
N SER A 65 -5.39 6.80 0.40
CA SER A 65 -6.72 6.76 -0.21
C SER A 65 -7.17 8.16 -0.60
N THR A 66 -7.62 8.32 -1.85
CA THR A 66 -8.30 9.54 -2.30
C THR A 66 -9.76 9.58 -1.86
N ASN A 67 -10.34 8.43 -1.52
CA ASN A 67 -11.70 8.32 -1.04
C ASN A 67 -11.83 8.81 0.41
N THR A 68 -10.84 8.49 1.26
CA THR A 68 -10.90 8.73 2.71
C THR A 68 -9.79 9.62 3.25
N SER A 69 -8.78 9.95 2.44
CA SER A 69 -7.53 10.60 2.87
C SER A 69 -6.68 9.79 3.87
N LEU A 70 -7.06 8.55 4.19
CA LEU A 70 -6.32 7.69 5.10
C LEU A 70 -5.12 7.01 4.41
N TYR A 71 -4.09 6.74 5.20
CA TYR A 71 -2.86 6.11 4.75
C TYR A 71 -2.85 4.62 5.08
N LEU A 72 -2.41 3.81 4.12
CA LEU A 72 -2.13 2.39 4.33
C LEU A 72 -0.83 2.23 5.12
N ASN A 73 -0.91 1.59 6.29
CA ASN A 73 0.19 1.43 7.21
C ASN A 73 0.40 -0.03 7.61
N VAL A 74 1.67 -0.42 7.75
CA VAL A 74 2.11 -1.69 8.30
C VAL A 74 2.13 -1.61 9.83
N GLY A 75 1.41 -2.53 10.48
CA GLY A 75 1.37 -2.68 11.93
C GLY A 75 2.67 -3.21 12.52
N SER A 76 2.79 -3.10 13.85
CA SER A 76 3.97 -3.53 14.61
C SER A 76 3.82 -4.93 15.22
N ASP A 77 3.04 -5.81 14.58
CA ASP A 77 2.79 -7.17 15.05
C ASP A 77 4.11 -7.95 15.21
N SER A 78 4.19 -8.88 16.17
CA SER A 78 5.39 -9.71 16.37
C SER A 78 5.51 -10.86 15.37
N THR A 79 4.40 -11.28 14.77
CA THR A 79 4.32 -12.33 13.75
C THR A 79 4.88 -11.84 12.41
N SER A 80 5.13 -12.75 11.46
CA SER A 80 5.59 -12.34 10.13
C SER A 80 4.49 -11.75 9.24
N TYR A 81 3.21 -11.93 9.60
CA TYR A 81 2.07 -11.29 8.95
C TYR A 81 1.68 -10.03 9.73
N LYS A 82 2.10 -8.87 9.22
CA LYS A 82 1.81 -7.58 9.84
C LYS A 82 0.42 -7.11 9.43
N THR A 83 -0.38 -6.69 10.38
CA THR A 83 -1.72 -6.16 10.11
C THR A 83 -1.58 -4.89 9.27
N LEU A 84 -2.31 -4.81 8.15
CA LEU A 84 -2.42 -3.58 7.38
C LEU A 84 -3.64 -2.79 7.85
N THR A 85 -3.44 -1.49 8.05
CA THR A 85 -4.47 -0.60 8.56
C THR A 85 -4.56 0.68 7.76
N PHE A 86 -5.75 1.28 7.76
CA PHE A 86 -5.95 2.66 7.31
C PHE A 86 -5.95 3.61 8.51
N GLY A 87 -5.02 4.57 8.50
CA GLY A 87 -4.84 5.54 9.58
C GLY A 87 -4.71 6.97 9.07
N ALA A 88 -5.01 7.95 9.92
CA ALA A 88 -4.97 9.37 9.54
C ALA A 88 -3.56 9.91 9.26
N ALA A 89 -2.52 9.23 9.75
CA ALA A 89 -1.12 9.58 9.51
C ALA A 89 -0.40 8.45 8.78
N ALA A 90 0.58 8.80 7.95
CA ALA A 90 1.48 7.85 7.31
C ALA A 90 2.58 7.41 8.30
N SER A 91 2.36 6.32 9.01
CA SER A 91 3.43 5.67 9.81
C SER A 91 4.33 4.79 8.95
N THR A 92 3.84 4.36 7.77
CA THR A 92 4.66 3.69 6.75
C THR A 92 4.96 4.66 5.61
N THR A 93 6.23 5.04 5.48
CA THR A 93 6.72 6.03 4.48
C THR A 93 7.77 5.44 3.54
N ALA A 94 7.79 4.11 3.41
CA ALA A 94 8.71 3.38 2.56
C ALA A 94 7.98 2.43 1.60
N TRP A 95 6.75 2.77 1.21
CA TRP A 95 6.10 2.13 0.07
C TRP A 95 6.82 2.54 -1.23
N ALA A 96 6.78 1.68 -2.23
CA ALA A 96 7.34 1.94 -3.54
C ALA A 96 6.64 1.07 -4.61
N LEU A 97 7.02 1.32 -5.86
CA LEU A 97 6.62 0.51 -7.00
C LEU A 97 7.86 -0.15 -7.61
N GLU A 98 7.73 -1.42 -7.98
CA GLU A 98 8.64 -2.08 -8.92
C GLU A 98 7.84 -2.47 -10.16
N GLY A 99 8.00 -1.71 -11.25
CA GLY A 99 7.03 -1.77 -12.35
C GLY A 99 5.66 -1.31 -11.85
N ASP A 100 4.67 -2.20 -11.94
CA ASP A 100 3.31 -2.00 -11.41
C ASP A 100 3.11 -2.64 -10.02
N THR A 101 4.12 -3.32 -9.47
CA THR A 101 3.98 -4.10 -8.24
C THR A 101 4.19 -3.23 -7.01
N ILE A 102 3.28 -3.31 -6.04
CA ILE A 102 3.41 -2.66 -4.73
C ILE A 102 4.46 -3.37 -3.91
N ILE A 103 5.46 -2.62 -3.47
CA ILE A 103 6.56 -3.12 -2.64
C ILE A 103 6.83 -2.18 -1.47
N THR A 104 7.62 -2.65 -0.51
CA THR A 104 8.42 -1.77 0.35
C THR A 104 9.79 -1.52 -0.28
N ALA A 105 10.33 -0.32 -0.11
CA ALA A 105 11.64 0.05 -0.63
C ALA A 105 12.77 -0.67 0.13
N ASN A 106 13.94 -0.88 -0.51
CA ASN A 106 15.11 -1.52 0.10
C ASN A 106 15.53 -0.91 1.44
N GLY A 107 15.38 0.41 1.62
CA GLY A 107 15.71 1.12 2.86
C GLY A 107 14.64 1.04 3.96
N SER A 108 13.54 0.29 3.75
CA SER A 108 12.52 0.13 4.77
C SER A 108 13.02 -0.74 5.94
N PRO A 109 12.42 -0.64 7.14
CA PRO A 109 12.70 -1.56 8.25
C PRO A 109 12.46 -3.05 7.92
N TYR A 110 11.74 -3.33 6.83
CA TYR A 110 11.41 -4.67 6.36
C TYR A 110 12.26 -5.11 5.16
N GLY A 111 13.19 -4.27 4.69
CA GLY A 111 13.88 -4.44 3.41
C GLY A 111 12.91 -4.30 2.23
N ARG A 112 13.30 -4.83 1.06
CA ARG A 112 12.39 -4.94 -0.09
C ARG A 112 11.51 -6.18 0.06
N GLN A 113 10.23 -5.97 0.29
CA GLN A 113 9.19 -7.02 0.29
C GLN A 113 8.10 -6.68 -0.72
N LEU A 114 7.57 -7.70 -1.37
CA LEU A 114 6.43 -7.64 -2.28
C LEU A 114 5.31 -8.63 -1.91
N ASN A 115 5.47 -9.32 -0.78
CA ASN A 115 4.61 -10.41 -0.39
C ASN A 115 3.54 -9.90 0.57
N PHE A 116 2.31 -10.30 0.27
CA PHE A 116 1.14 -10.09 1.11
C PHE A 116 0.52 -11.45 1.47
N LEU A 117 -0.24 -11.44 2.54
CA LEU A 117 -1.06 -12.56 2.96
C LEU A 117 -2.51 -12.08 2.95
N ALA A 118 -3.37 -12.80 2.25
CA ALA A 118 -4.81 -12.54 2.25
C ALA A 118 -5.50 -13.64 3.05
N CYS A 119 -6.27 -13.29 4.08
CA CYS A 119 -7.05 -14.25 4.86
C CYS A 119 -8.55 -13.99 4.70
N LYS A 120 -9.33 -15.04 4.44
CA LYS A 120 -10.77 -14.92 4.20
C LYS A 120 -11.45 -14.36 5.45
N LEU A 121 -12.09 -13.20 5.30
CA LEU A 121 -12.78 -12.51 6.39
C LEU A 121 -14.27 -12.83 6.36
N ASP A 122 -14.88 -12.80 5.17
CA ASP A 122 -16.25 -13.24 4.93
C ASP A 122 -16.42 -13.74 3.47
N SER A 123 -17.65 -13.73 2.94
CA SER A 123 -17.95 -14.19 1.58
C SER A 123 -17.43 -13.26 0.48
N GLN A 124 -17.16 -11.99 0.79
CA GLN A 124 -16.79 -10.96 -0.20
C GLN A 124 -15.41 -10.35 0.06
N TYR A 125 -14.91 -10.44 1.29
CA TYR A 125 -13.69 -9.74 1.69
C TYR A 125 -12.64 -10.70 2.23
N TRP A 126 -11.40 -10.37 1.91
CA TRP A 126 -10.20 -10.98 2.48
C TRP A 126 -9.40 -9.91 3.21
N GLN A 127 -9.15 -10.11 4.50
CA GLN A 127 -8.25 -9.24 5.24
C GLN A 127 -6.84 -9.36 4.69
N LEU A 128 -6.22 -8.20 4.45
CA LEU A 128 -4.89 -8.12 3.89
C LEU A 128 -3.87 -7.88 5.01
N TYR A 129 -2.75 -8.59 4.93
CA TYR A 129 -1.60 -8.46 5.79
C TYR A 129 -0.35 -8.28 4.94
N PHE A 130 0.63 -7.55 5.45
CA PHE A 130 1.95 -7.44 4.85
C PHE A 130 2.83 -8.59 5.37
N GLN A 131 3.39 -9.39 4.47
CA GLN A 131 4.10 -10.62 4.84
C GLN A 131 5.61 -10.42 4.78
N THR A 132 6.28 -10.57 5.93
CA THR A 132 7.75 -10.50 6.07
C THR A 132 8.39 -11.88 6.28
N GLY A 133 7.62 -12.96 6.14
CA GLY A 133 8.04 -14.34 6.35
C GLY A 133 7.03 -15.31 5.75
N SER A 134 6.63 -16.35 6.50
CA SER A 134 5.73 -17.38 5.98
C SER A 134 4.61 -17.80 6.94
N ALA A 135 4.54 -17.23 8.14
CA ALA A 135 3.50 -17.57 9.11
C ALA A 135 2.13 -17.08 8.63
N THR A 136 1.10 -17.80 9.07
CA THR A 136 -0.31 -17.46 8.82
C THR A 136 -1.12 -17.58 10.12
N PRO A 137 -2.24 -16.86 10.27
CA PRO A 137 -3.15 -17.03 11.40
C PRO A 137 -3.70 -18.47 11.46
N SER A 138 -3.68 -19.06 12.66
CA SER A 138 -4.25 -20.40 12.88
C SER A 138 -5.78 -20.37 12.75
N GLY A 139 -6.34 -21.43 12.17
CA GLY A 139 -7.79 -21.59 12.02
C GLY A 139 -8.44 -20.68 10.96
N GLN A 140 -7.65 -19.96 10.16
CA GLN A 140 -8.14 -19.14 9.05
C GLN A 140 -7.75 -19.73 7.70
N THR A 141 -8.61 -19.53 6.69
CA THR A 141 -8.26 -19.82 5.30
C THR A 141 -7.50 -18.63 4.74
N CYS A 142 -6.21 -18.80 4.47
CA CYS A 142 -5.36 -17.73 3.93
C CYS A 142 -4.62 -18.17 2.66
N SER A 143 -4.36 -17.21 1.79
CA SER A 143 -3.48 -17.34 0.63
C SER A 143 -2.24 -16.49 0.84
N ASN A 144 -1.08 -17.14 0.91
CA ASN A 144 0.20 -16.50 1.17
C ASN A 144 0.89 -16.10 -0.15
N TYR A 145 1.90 -15.23 -0.05
CA TYR A 145 2.71 -14.76 -1.18
C TYR A 145 1.88 -14.13 -2.31
N GLN A 146 0.83 -13.41 -1.93
CA GLN A 146 0.08 -12.57 -2.85
C GLN A 146 0.92 -11.36 -3.22
N SER A 147 0.88 -10.96 -4.49
CA SER A 147 1.43 -9.70 -4.98
C SER A 147 0.28 -8.77 -5.36
N LEU A 148 0.47 -7.48 -5.08
CA LEU A 148 -0.51 -6.44 -5.39
C LEU A 148 0.05 -5.53 -6.46
N HIS A 149 -0.80 -5.18 -7.42
CA HIS A 149 -0.40 -4.47 -8.62
C HIS A 149 -1.33 -3.30 -8.89
N LEU A 150 -0.81 -2.28 -9.56
CA LEU A 150 -1.65 -1.33 -10.27
C LEU A 150 -2.39 -2.08 -11.40
N PRO A 151 -3.65 -1.71 -11.73
CA PRO A 151 -4.27 -2.13 -12.96
C PRO A 151 -3.32 -1.82 -14.12
N CYS A 152 -2.94 -2.84 -14.88
CA CYS A 152 -2.13 -2.64 -16.06
C CYS A 152 -2.87 -1.62 -16.95
N LEU A 153 -2.18 -0.57 -17.41
CA LEU A 153 -2.72 0.31 -18.45
C LEU A 153 -2.99 -0.57 -19.67
N CYS A 154 -4.26 -0.88 -19.94
CA CYS A 154 -4.66 -1.50 -21.19
C CYS A 154 -4.36 -0.58 -22.37
#